data_AF-A0A1G4JUR8-F1
#
_entry.id   AF-A0A1G4JUR8-F1
#
_cell.length_a   1.000
_cell.length_b   1.000
_cell.length_c   1.000
_cell.angle_alpha   90.00
_cell.angle_beta   90.00
_cell.angle_gamma   90.00
#
_symmetry.space_group_name_H-M   'P 1'
#
loop_
_entity.id
_entity.type
_entity.pdbx_description
1 polymer ?
#
loop_
_entity_poly.entity_id
_entity_poly.type
_entity_poly.pdbx_seq_one_letter_code
_entity_poly.pdbx_strand_id
1 'polypeptide(L)'
;MSIVPNKNYRSAVSSTSSHHKTSNAAPALPDSLRNQNGGATPLSTQTNGKHPLETKLQSWDQTQRNRDLEQYRRVFGLAEPMKREMELAIVQNSDFNPLSQSTDSGFSTSLHRDILLNREASVDWEDVYQGSGIVGGVSMGPDVHGAIEKSLGI
;
A
#
# COMPACT_ATOMS: atom_id res chain seq x y z
N MET A 1 23.64 -6.24 10.49
CA MET A 1 23.20 -5.34 11.59
C MET A 1 23.88 -3.99 11.39
N SER A 2 23.21 -3.06 10.72
CA SER A 2 23.68 -1.66 10.68
C SER A 2 23.33 -1.03 12.01
N ILE A 3 24.36 -0.74 12.82
CA ILE A 3 24.23 -0.06 14.12
C ILE A 3 24.11 1.47 13.91
N VAL A 4 24.14 1.94 12.67
CA VAL A 4 24.09 3.37 12.34
C VAL A 4 22.67 3.89 12.56
N PRO A 5 22.43 4.75 13.55
CA PRO A 5 21.12 5.33 13.78
C PRO A 5 20.74 6.23 12.59
N ASN A 6 19.47 6.25 12.22
CA ASN A 6 18.93 7.12 11.17
C ASN A 6 19.33 8.59 11.41
N LYS A 7 19.76 9.30 10.36
CA LYS A 7 20.14 10.74 10.38
C LYS A 7 19.04 11.71 10.86
N ASN A 8 17.83 11.23 11.13
CA ASN A 8 16.71 11.99 11.66
C ASN A 8 16.81 12.22 13.18
N TYR A 9 17.95 12.71 13.67
CA TYR A 9 18.11 13.07 15.07
C TYR A 9 17.36 14.39 15.33
N ARG A 10 16.34 14.37 16.18
CA ARG A 10 15.71 15.61 16.67
C ARG A 10 16.44 16.07 17.92
N SER A 11 17.13 17.20 17.83
CA SER A 11 17.80 17.86 18.97
C SER A 11 16.82 18.54 19.93
N ALA A 12 15.54 18.65 19.54
CA ALA A 12 14.46 19.17 20.38
C ALA A 12 13.16 18.38 20.12
N VAL A 13 12.44 18.05 21.20
CA VAL A 13 11.10 17.45 21.15
C VAL A 13 10.09 18.56 21.40
N SER A 14 9.24 18.84 20.42
CA SER A 14 8.12 19.77 20.58
C SER A 14 6.84 18.98 20.84
N SER A 15 6.18 19.26 21.96
CA SER A 15 4.86 18.69 22.26
C SER A 15 3.73 19.36 21.47
N THR A 16 4.01 20.42 20.69
CA THR A 16 3.02 21.21 19.96
C THR A 16 3.02 20.97 18.45
N SER A 17 3.95 20.16 17.91
CA SER A 17 4.01 19.85 16.46
C SER A 17 3.06 18.71 16.04
N SER A 18 1.95 18.54 16.76
CA SER A 18 0.97 17.48 16.50
C SER A 18 0.18 17.77 15.23
N HIS A 19 -0.07 16.75 14.40
CA HIS A 19 -0.92 16.85 13.21
C HIS A 19 -2.43 16.85 13.56
N HIS A 20 -2.77 16.79 14.85
CA HIS A 20 -4.14 16.75 15.35
C HIS A 20 -4.57 18.13 15.84
N LYS A 21 -5.88 18.43 15.82
CA LYS A 21 -6.37 19.68 16.41
C LYS A 21 -6.07 19.66 17.91
N THR A 22 -5.43 20.71 18.40
CA THR A 22 -5.02 20.87 19.80
C THR A 22 -6.02 21.73 20.56
N SER A 23 -6.02 21.62 21.89
CA SER A 23 -6.82 22.50 22.74
C SER A 23 -6.32 23.94 22.65
N ASN A 24 -7.24 24.91 22.65
CA ASN A 24 -6.90 26.34 22.69
C ASN A 24 -6.23 26.73 24.02
N ALA A 25 -6.52 26.02 25.12
CA ALA A 25 -5.99 26.32 26.45
C ALA A 25 -4.65 25.62 26.72
N ALA A 26 -4.43 24.44 26.12
CA ALA A 26 -3.23 23.64 26.29
C ALA A 26 -2.81 23.05 24.93
N PRO A 27 -1.92 23.73 24.18
CA PRO A 27 -1.54 23.32 22.83
C PRO A 27 -0.78 21.99 22.77
N ALA A 28 -0.27 21.50 23.91
CA ALA A 28 0.34 20.18 24.02
C ALA A 28 -0.70 19.04 24.13
N LEU A 29 -1.98 19.35 24.40
CA LEU A 29 -3.04 18.37 24.55
C LEU A 29 -3.91 18.32 23.29
N PRO A 30 -4.23 17.11 22.77
CA PRO A 30 -5.16 16.96 21.66
C PRO A 30 -6.58 17.34 22.10
N ASP A 31 -7.33 18.03 21.23
CA ASP A 31 -8.73 18.36 21.45
C ASP A 31 -9.62 17.22 20.93
N SER A 32 -10.05 16.33 21.83
CA SER A 32 -10.89 15.17 21.49
C SER A 32 -12.29 15.53 21.00
N LEU A 33 -12.83 16.70 21.41
CA LEU A 33 -14.14 17.16 20.99
C LEU A 33 -14.10 17.68 19.55
N ARG A 34 -13.09 18.51 19.19
CA ARG A 34 -12.92 19.02 17.82
C ARG A 34 -12.38 17.98 16.85
N ASN A 35 -11.60 17.02 17.34
CA ASN A 35 -11.14 15.89 16.53
C ASN A 35 -12.24 14.86 16.29
N GLN A 36 -13.34 14.90 17.04
CA GLN A 36 -14.46 13.95 16.98
C GLN A 36 -14.09 12.47 17.20
N ASN A 37 -12.80 12.18 17.45
CA ASN A 37 -12.30 10.88 17.81
C ASN A 37 -12.50 10.66 19.33
N GLY A 38 -13.54 9.91 19.68
CA GLY A 38 -13.75 9.36 21.03
C GLY A 38 -14.50 10.24 22.03
N GLY A 39 -14.95 11.45 21.65
CA GLY A 39 -15.61 12.40 22.58
C GLY A 39 -17.08 12.71 22.25
N ALA A 40 -17.34 13.39 21.13
CA ALA A 40 -18.64 14.02 20.87
C ALA A 40 -19.58 13.21 19.96
N THR A 41 -19.04 12.27 19.17
CA THR A 41 -19.85 11.38 18.34
C THR A 41 -19.97 10.04 19.07
N PRO A 42 -21.18 9.57 19.39
CA PRO A 42 -21.32 8.27 20.02
C PRO A 42 -20.79 7.21 19.05
N LEU A 43 -20.08 6.21 19.59
CA LEU A 43 -19.50 5.12 18.78
C LEU A 43 -20.57 4.46 17.90
N SER A 44 -21.80 4.39 18.41
CA SER A 44 -22.97 3.93 17.66
C SER A 44 -23.23 4.70 16.37
N THR A 45 -23.02 6.02 16.31
CA THR A 45 -23.14 6.82 15.08
C THR A 45 -21.99 6.58 14.11
N GLN A 46 -20.79 6.26 14.59
CA GLN A 46 -19.65 5.92 13.73
C GLN A 46 -19.80 4.53 13.09
N THR A 47 -20.47 3.62 13.78
CA THR A 47 -20.68 2.23 13.34
C THR A 47 -22.06 2.00 12.74
N ASN A 48 -23.04 2.89 12.96
CA ASN A 48 -24.39 2.72 12.41
C ASN A 48 -24.35 2.78 10.88
N GLY A 49 -24.95 1.80 10.23
CA GLY A 49 -25.06 1.73 8.77
C GLY A 49 -23.85 1.14 8.05
N LYS A 50 -22.79 0.72 8.76
CA LYS A 50 -21.66 0.00 8.15
C LYS A 50 -21.78 -1.49 8.41
N HIS A 51 -21.44 -2.32 7.43
CA HIS A 51 -21.43 -3.75 7.62
C HIS A 51 -20.20 -4.16 8.45
N PRO A 52 -20.33 -5.01 9.48
CA PRO A 52 -19.22 -5.33 10.39
C PRO A 52 -18.03 -6.02 9.69
N LEU A 53 -18.25 -6.66 8.54
CA LEU A 53 -17.17 -7.25 7.74
C LEU A 53 -16.62 -6.31 6.67
N GLU A 54 -17.25 -5.17 6.39
CA GLU A 54 -16.81 -4.27 5.33
C GLU A 54 -15.38 -3.78 5.57
N THR A 55 -15.10 -3.32 6.80
CA THR A 55 -13.74 -2.90 7.17
C THR A 55 -12.72 -4.03 7.09
N LYS A 56 -13.15 -5.27 7.38
CA LYS A 56 -12.29 -6.46 7.30
C LYS A 56 -12.01 -6.86 5.85
N LEU A 57 -13.03 -6.82 4.99
CA LEU A 57 -12.91 -7.09 3.56
C LEU A 57 -12.00 -6.05 2.89
N GLN A 58 -12.18 -4.76 3.21
CA GLN A 58 -11.33 -3.68 2.68
C GLN A 58 -9.85 -3.81 3.06
N SER A 59 -9.54 -4.47 4.19
CA SER A 59 -8.18 -4.62 4.71
C SER A 59 -7.68 -6.07 4.71
N TRP A 60 -8.35 -6.96 3.96
CA TRP A 60 -8.09 -8.39 3.99
C TRP A 60 -6.65 -8.71 3.57
N ASP A 61 -6.23 -8.23 2.40
CA ASP A 61 -4.90 -8.52 1.85
C ASP A 61 -3.78 -7.98 2.73
N GLN A 62 -3.95 -6.76 3.26
CA GLN A 62 -2.99 -6.17 4.19
C GLN A 62 -2.90 -6.99 5.48
N THR A 63 -4.04 -7.45 6.01
CA THR A 63 -4.09 -8.26 7.23
C THR A 63 -3.44 -9.63 7.00
N GLN A 64 -3.72 -10.27 5.87
CA GLN A 64 -3.12 -11.54 5.48
C GLN A 64 -1.60 -11.40 5.38
N ARG A 65 -1.11 -10.39 4.65
CA ARG A 65 0.33 -10.12 4.51
C ARG A 65 1.01 -9.87 5.84
N ASN A 66 0.40 -9.04 6.70
CA ASN A 66 0.93 -8.76 8.04
C ASN A 66 1.02 -10.04 8.89
N ARG A 67 0.00 -10.90 8.83
CA ARG A 67 -0.01 -12.19 9.53
C ARG A 67 1.13 -13.09 9.05
N ASP A 68 1.35 -13.14 7.75
CA ASP A 68 2.40 -13.95 7.15
C ASP A 68 3.77 -13.43 7.60
N LEU A 69 4.06 -12.13 7.46
CA LEU A 69 5.32 -11.53 7.92
C LEU A 69 5.59 -11.78 9.42
N GLU A 70 4.57 -11.73 10.27
CA GLU A 70 4.69 -12.07 11.68
C GLU A 70 5.00 -13.57 11.90
N GLN A 71 4.43 -14.46 11.08
CA GLN A 71 4.79 -15.88 11.11
C GLN A 71 6.25 -16.09 10.75
N TYR A 72 6.74 -15.47 9.66
CA TYR A 72 8.13 -15.61 9.30
C TYR A 72 9.08 -14.97 10.32
N ARG A 73 8.69 -13.84 10.92
CA ARG A 73 9.42 -13.24 12.03
C ARG A 73 9.59 -14.23 13.19
N ARG A 74 8.56 -15.02 13.50
CA ARG A 74 8.60 -16.03 14.58
C ARG A 74 9.45 -17.24 14.23
N VAL A 75 9.42 -17.69 12.98
CA VAL A 75 10.15 -18.91 12.55
C VAL A 75 11.61 -18.61 12.21
N PHE A 76 11.87 -17.53 11.48
CA PHE A 76 13.18 -17.21 10.90
C PHE A 76 13.83 -15.96 11.50
N GLY A 77 13.14 -15.25 12.39
CA GLY A 77 13.62 -14.02 13.01
C GLY A 77 13.34 -12.76 12.18
N LEU A 78 13.82 -11.61 12.66
CA LEU A 78 13.50 -10.29 12.09
C LEU A 78 14.09 -10.05 10.68
N ALA A 79 15.14 -10.79 10.31
CA ALA A 79 15.83 -10.57 9.04
C ALA A 79 14.97 -10.95 7.82
N GLU A 80 14.15 -12.00 7.93
CA GLU A 80 13.31 -12.48 6.83
C GLU A 80 12.26 -11.45 6.37
N PRO A 81 11.41 -10.88 7.25
CA PRO A 81 10.38 -9.95 6.79
C PRO A 81 11.00 -8.67 6.23
N MET A 82 12.13 -8.22 6.80
CA MET A 82 12.87 -7.07 6.28
C MET A 82 13.40 -7.34 4.87
N LYS A 83 13.99 -8.52 4.65
CA LYS A 83 14.52 -8.92 3.35
C LYS A 83 13.40 -8.95 2.31
N ARG A 84 12.26 -9.58 2.59
CA ARG A 84 11.16 -9.64 1.62
C ARG A 84 10.54 -8.29 1.29
N GLU A 85 10.38 -7.42 2.28
CA GLU A 85 9.92 -6.04 2.02
C GLU A 85 10.92 -5.26 1.15
N MET A 86 12.23 -5.43 1.39
CA MET A 86 13.26 -4.82 0.55
C MET A 86 13.27 -5.38 -0.87
N GLU A 87 13.16 -6.70 -1.04
CA GLU A 87 13.08 -7.34 -2.36
C GLU A 87 11.85 -6.85 -3.14
N LEU A 88 10.70 -6.78 -2.47
CA LEU A 88 9.47 -6.28 -3.07
C LEU A 88 9.57 -4.80 -3.46
N ALA A 89 10.23 -3.97 -2.65
CA ALA A 89 10.50 -2.58 -3.00
C ALA A 89 11.47 -2.44 -4.17
N ILE A 90 12.49 -3.30 -4.27
CA ILE A 90 13.41 -3.31 -5.42
C ILE A 90 12.63 -3.66 -6.69
N VAL A 91 11.85 -4.74 -6.66
CA VAL A 91 11.04 -5.23 -7.79
C VAL A 91 10.06 -4.15 -8.25
N GLN A 92 9.36 -3.47 -7.34
CA GLN A 92 8.48 -2.35 -7.68
C GLN A 92 9.18 -1.18 -8.37
N ASN A 93 10.45 -0.93 -8.04
CA ASN A 93 11.23 0.16 -8.64
C ASN A 93 11.95 -0.27 -9.93
N SER A 94 12.20 -1.56 -10.13
CA SER A 94 12.96 -2.10 -11.26
C SER A 94 12.10 -2.68 -12.38
N ASP A 95 10.85 -3.04 -12.09
CA ASP A 95 9.96 -3.70 -13.05
C ASP A 95 9.41 -2.69 -14.07
N PHE A 96 10.21 -2.42 -15.09
CA PHE A 96 9.77 -1.75 -16.30
C PHE A 96 9.65 -2.76 -17.44
N ASN A 97 8.40 -3.07 -17.83
CA ASN A 97 8.11 -3.90 -19.00
C ASN A 97 7.16 -3.17 -19.94
N PRO A 98 7.68 -2.46 -20.96
CA PRO A 98 6.86 -1.62 -21.83
C PRO A 98 5.90 -2.42 -22.71
N LEU A 99 6.14 -3.71 -22.94
CA LEU A 99 5.27 -4.59 -23.71
C LEU A 99 4.11 -5.16 -22.89
N SER A 100 4.31 -5.33 -21.58
CA SER A 100 3.27 -5.80 -20.66
C SER A 100 2.38 -4.66 -20.17
N GLN A 101 2.92 -3.44 -20.07
CA GLN A 101 2.19 -2.26 -19.61
C GLN A 101 1.37 -1.56 -20.70
N SER A 102 1.66 -1.87 -21.97
CA SER A 102 0.98 -1.31 -23.15
C SER A 102 -0.22 -2.14 -23.62
N THR A 103 -0.41 -3.32 -23.06
CA THR A 103 -1.70 -4.01 -23.13
C THR A 103 -2.56 -3.45 -22.00
N ASP A 104 -3.57 -2.64 -22.32
CA ASP A 104 -4.58 -2.16 -21.36
C ASP A 104 -5.36 -3.31 -20.67
N SER A 105 -5.18 -4.56 -21.13
CA SER A 105 -5.46 -5.75 -20.34
C SER A 105 -4.44 -5.82 -19.20
N GLY A 106 -4.87 -5.56 -17.96
CA GLY A 106 -4.05 -5.53 -16.72
C GLY A 106 -3.29 -6.81 -16.33
N PHE A 107 -2.72 -7.54 -17.30
CA PHE A 107 -1.89 -8.73 -17.18
C PHE A 107 -0.45 -8.42 -16.72
N SER A 108 -0.12 -7.17 -16.37
CA SER A 108 1.23 -6.82 -15.92
C SER A 108 1.41 -6.95 -14.40
N THR A 109 0.90 -8.02 -13.78
CA THR A 109 1.52 -8.43 -12.52
C THR A 109 2.88 -9.02 -12.89
N SER A 110 3.95 -8.36 -12.42
CA SER A 110 5.28 -8.90 -12.62
C SER A 110 5.37 -10.25 -11.92
N LEU A 111 5.76 -11.30 -12.65
CA LEU A 111 5.99 -12.63 -12.07
C LEU A 111 6.89 -12.57 -10.83
N HIS A 112 7.87 -11.65 -10.81
CA HIS A 112 8.75 -11.43 -9.68
C HIS A 112 7.99 -10.92 -8.45
N ARG A 113 7.04 -10.01 -8.65
CA ARG A 113 6.16 -9.51 -7.58
C ARG A 113 5.27 -10.63 -7.04
N ASP A 114 4.72 -11.45 -7.91
CA ASP A 114 3.79 -12.52 -7.52
C ASP A 114 4.49 -13.61 -6.71
N ILE A 115 5.71 -13.98 -7.09
CA ILE A 115 6.55 -14.91 -6.32
C ILE A 115 6.84 -14.34 -4.92
N LEU A 116 7.17 -13.05 -4.81
CA LEU A 116 7.47 -12.43 -3.51
C LEU A 116 6.23 -12.30 -2.61
N LEU A 117 5.06 -12.18 -3.22
CA LEU A 117 3.76 -12.15 -2.53
C LEU A 117 3.17 -13.54 -2.28
N ASN A 118 3.83 -14.62 -2.71
CA ASN A 118 3.31 -16.00 -2.70
C ASN A 118 1.95 -16.13 -3.41
N ARG A 119 1.75 -15.40 -4.52
CA ARG A 119 0.51 -15.36 -5.32
C ARG A 119 0.63 -16.21 -6.60
N GLU A 120 1.75 -16.87 -6.84
CA GLU A 120 2.06 -17.58 -8.09
C GLU A 120 1.13 -18.77 -8.41
N ALA A 121 0.47 -19.32 -7.39
CA ALA A 121 -0.45 -20.45 -7.52
C ALA A 121 -1.93 -20.05 -7.34
N SER A 122 -2.23 -18.77 -7.15
CA SER A 122 -3.59 -18.24 -7.01
C SER A 122 -4.01 -17.52 -8.29
N VAL A 123 -5.31 -17.61 -8.60
CA VAL A 123 -5.92 -16.96 -9.77
C VAL A 123 -7.10 -16.15 -9.27
N ASP A 124 -7.07 -14.84 -9.51
CA ASP A 124 -8.19 -13.95 -9.23
C ASP A 124 -9.04 -13.72 -10.50
N TRP A 125 -10.20 -13.11 -10.31
CA TRP A 125 -11.09 -12.77 -11.41
C TRP A 125 -10.45 -11.78 -12.40
N GLU A 126 -9.53 -10.92 -11.95
CA GLU A 126 -8.78 -9.97 -12.79
C GLU A 126 -7.87 -10.68 -13.79
N ASP A 127 -7.33 -11.85 -13.40
CA ASP A 127 -6.44 -12.66 -14.23
C ASP A 127 -7.22 -13.38 -15.36
N VAL A 128 -8.48 -13.72 -15.09
CA VAL A 128 -9.39 -14.42 -16.02
C VAL A 128 -10.13 -13.45 -16.93
N TYR A 129 -10.67 -12.37 -16.36
CA TYR A 129 -11.42 -11.35 -17.06
C TYR A 129 -10.55 -10.11 -17.23
N GLN A 130 -9.62 -10.21 -18.17
CA GLN A 130 -8.82 -9.09 -18.61
C GLN A 130 -9.76 -7.96 -19.05
N GLY A 131 -9.63 -6.80 -18.41
CA GLY A 131 -10.47 -5.63 -18.68
C GLY A 131 -10.49 -5.31 -20.17
N SER A 132 -11.57 -5.70 -20.85
CA SER A 132 -11.82 -5.33 -22.24
C SER A 132 -12.26 -3.86 -22.28
N GLY A 133 -11.31 -2.95 -22.09
CA GLY A 133 -11.44 -1.63 -22.67
C GLY A 133 -11.51 -1.82 -24.18
N ILE A 134 -12.68 -1.57 -24.78
CA ILE A 134 -12.81 -1.46 -26.24
C ILE A 134 -11.89 -0.31 -26.65
N VAL A 135 -10.70 -0.62 -27.15
CA VAL A 135 -9.82 0.34 -27.83
C VAL A 135 -10.49 0.63 -29.18
N GLY A 136 -11.51 1.49 -29.14
CA GLY A 136 -12.15 2.06 -30.32
C GLY A 136 -11.21 3.09 -30.94
N GLY A 137 -10.20 2.63 -31.66
CA GLY A 137 -9.24 3.51 -32.31
C GLY A 137 -8.26 2.70 -33.15
N VAL A 138 -8.01 3.17 -34.37
CA VAL A 138 -7.12 2.58 -35.37
C VAL A 138 -5.65 2.68 -34.92
N SER A 139 -5.26 1.93 -33.88
CA SER A 139 -3.88 1.68 -33.51
C SER A 139 -3.73 0.18 -33.28
N MET A 140 -3.23 -0.52 -34.29
CA MET A 140 -3.09 -1.98 -34.31
C MET A 140 -1.81 -2.40 -33.55
N GLY A 141 -1.67 -1.97 -32.30
CA GLY A 141 -0.58 -2.41 -31.45
C GLY A 141 -0.47 -1.67 -30.12
N PRO A 142 0.16 -2.30 -29.11
CA PRO A 142 0.53 -1.64 -27.86
C PRO A 142 1.38 -0.38 -28.12
N ASP A 143 1.01 0.77 -27.57
CA ASP A 143 1.81 2.00 -27.64
C ASP A 143 3.00 1.92 -26.66
N VAL A 144 4.04 1.23 -27.11
CA VAL A 144 5.31 1.06 -26.39
C VAL A 144 6.00 2.42 -26.18
N HIS A 145 5.87 3.34 -27.14
CA HIS A 145 6.54 4.64 -27.08
C HIS A 145 5.92 5.53 -26.00
N GLY A 146 4.59 5.64 -25.96
CA GLY A 146 3.90 6.38 -24.90
C GLY A 146 4.13 5.79 -23.50
N ALA A 147 4.24 4.47 -23.39
CA ALA A 147 4.57 3.81 -22.12
C ALA A 147 6.01 4.14 -21.64
N ILE A 148 6.96 4.22 -22.57
CA ILE A 148 8.35 4.64 -22.29
C ILE A 148 8.40 6.12 -21.92
N GLU A 149 7.72 7.00 -22.65
CA GLU A 149 7.67 8.44 -22.34
C GLU A 149 7.13 8.69 -20.92
N LYS A 150 6.03 8.02 -20.57
CA LYS A 150 5.43 8.09 -19.24
C LYS A 150 6.35 7.59 -18.14
N SER A 151 7.15 6.55 -18.37
CA SER A 151 8.10 6.04 -17.36
C SER A 151 9.32 6.94 -17.21
N LEU A 152 9.75 7.60 -18.28
CA LEU A 152 10.85 8.59 -18.26
C LEU A 152 10.39 9.98 -17.78
N GLY A 153 9.07 10.23 -17.70
CA GLY A 153 8.52 11.50 -17.26
C GLY A 153 8.72 12.64 -18.28
N ILE A 154 8.83 12.28 -19.56
CA ILE A 154 8.98 13.19 -20.71
C ILE A 154 7.66 13.35 -21.45
#